data_AF-A0A024QDP0-F1
#
_entry.id   AF-A0A024QDP0-F1
#
_cell.length_a   1.000
_cell.length_b   1.000
_cell.length_c   1.000
_cell.angle_alpha   90.00
_cell.angle_beta   90.00
_cell.angle_gamma   90.00
#
_symmetry.space_group_name_H-M   'P 1'
#
loop_
_entity.id
_entity.type
_entity.pdbx_description
1 polymer ?
#
loop_
_entity_poly.entity_id
_entity_poly.type
_entity_poly.pdbx_seq_one_letter_code
_entity_poly.pdbx_strand_id
1 'polypeptide(L)' 'MQNNTNNNNNLFQQAKNAVSNFMNQQGNTANAQDKQAAQNAIQAAYNEATAQEKQQLQQLENQLKQHNQLQ' A
#
# COMPACT_ATOMS: atom_id res chain seq x y z
N MET A 1 -14.63 5.65 -24.37
CA MET A 1 -13.87 6.65 -23.59
C MET A 1 -12.75 5.92 -22.87
N GLN A 2 -11.62 5.71 -23.55
CA GLN A 2 -10.37 5.30 -22.91
C GLN A 2 -9.65 6.62 -22.56
N ASN A 3 -9.75 7.07 -21.32
CA ASN A 3 -9.04 8.25 -20.86
C ASN A 3 -8.34 7.94 -19.53
N ASN A 4 -7.01 7.93 -19.62
CA ASN A 4 -6.06 8.22 -18.55
C ASN A 4 -5.64 7.09 -17.57
N THR A 5 -5.05 6.01 -18.07
CA THR A 5 -4.43 4.94 -17.25
C THR A 5 -2.97 5.23 -16.84
N ASN A 6 -2.54 6.50 -16.82
CA ASN A 6 -1.17 6.85 -16.40
C ASN A 6 -1.02 7.04 -14.87
N ASN A 7 -2.12 7.03 -14.10
CA ASN A 7 -2.10 7.12 -12.63
C ASN A 7 -2.22 5.76 -11.91
N ASN A 8 -2.83 4.77 -12.56
CA ASN A 8 -3.03 3.42 -11.99
C ASN A 8 -1.72 2.72 -11.65
N ASN A 9 -0.77 2.77 -12.59
CA ASN A 9 0.55 2.18 -12.41
C ASN A 9 1.37 2.89 -11.32
N ASN A 10 1.03 4.15 -10.99
CA ASN A 10 1.67 4.90 -9.93
C ASN A 10 1.09 4.58 -8.55
N LEU A 11 -0.25 4.48 -8.42
CA LEU A 11 -0.89 4.26 -7.12
C LEU A 11 -0.58 2.87 -6.55
N PHE A 12 -0.62 1.82 -7.38
CA PHE A 12 -0.25 0.48 -6.94
C PHE A 12 1.21 0.43 -6.46
N GLN A 13 2.12 1.05 -7.22
CA GLN A 13 3.54 1.11 -6.84
C GLN A 13 3.78 1.97 -5.61
N GLN A 14 3.02 3.06 -5.42
CA GLN A 14 3.06 3.87 -4.20
C GLN A 14 2.59 3.05 -2.99
N ALA A 15 1.49 2.31 -3.10
CA ALA A 15 1.01 1.43 -2.04
C ALA A 15 2.06 0.37 -1.68
N LYS A 16 2.62 -0.29 -2.69
CA LYS A 16 3.69 -1.28 -2.50
C LYS A 16 4.93 -0.68 -1.84
N ASN A 17 5.40 0.48 -2.30
CA ASN A 17 6.57 1.15 -1.74
C ASN A 17 6.32 1.60 -0.30
N ALA A 18 5.15 2.17 0.01
CA ALA A 18 4.81 2.59 1.36
C ALA A 18 4.78 1.41 2.35
N VAL A 19 4.16 0.29 1.96
CA VAL A 19 4.11 -0.94 2.77
C VAL A 19 5.51 -1.55 2.91
N SER A 20 6.30 -1.57 1.84
CA SER A 20 7.68 -2.06 1.85
C SER A 20 8.59 -1.21 2.73
N ASN A 21 8.45 0.12 2.70
CA ASN A 21 9.17 1.04 3.57
C ASN A 21 8.79 0.82 5.05
N PHE A 22 7.50 0.69 5.33
CA PHE A 22 7.00 0.41 6.67
C PHE A 22 7.54 -0.92 7.22
N MET A 23 7.52 -1.99 6.41
CA MET A 23 8.04 -3.31 6.83
C MET A 23 9.57 -3.35 6.95
N ASN A 24 10.30 -2.58 6.13
CA ASN A 24 11.77 -2.51 6.22
C ASN A 24 12.25 -1.68 7.41
N GLN A 25 11.39 -0.91 8.08
CA GLN A 25 11.73 -0.19 9.31
C GLN A 25 11.72 -1.11 10.55
N GLN A 26 12.16 -2.36 10.37
CA GLN A 26 12.31 -3.33 11.44
C GLN A 26 13.54 -2.97 12.29
N GLY A 27 13.36 -2.07 13.27
CA GLY A 27 14.45 -1.82 14.22
C GLY A 27 14.34 -0.61 15.14
N ASN A 28 13.60 0.48 14.82
CA ASN A 28 13.49 1.56 15.81
C ASN A 28 12.40 2.65 15.66
N THR A 29 11.67 2.77 14.54
CA THR A 29 10.59 3.78 14.44
C THR A 29 9.76 3.50 13.20
N ALA A 30 8.94 2.45 13.22
CA ALA A 30 7.83 2.40 12.29
C ALA A 30 6.86 3.52 12.68
N ASN A 31 6.99 4.65 12.00
CA ASN A 31 6.28 5.86 12.37
C ASN A 31 4.80 5.71 11.97
N ALA A 32 3.90 6.18 12.83
CA ALA A 32 2.46 6.20 12.55
C ALA A 32 2.13 6.89 11.21
N GLN A 33 2.99 7.81 10.79
CA GLN A 33 2.91 8.51 9.52
C GLN A 33 3.11 7.59 8.30
N ASP A 34 4.08 6.66 8.35
CA ASP A 34 4.33 5.70 7.26
C ASP A 34 3.21 4.66 7.16
N LYS A 35 2.68 4.25 8.32
CA LYS A 35 1.46 3.42 8.38
C LYS A 35 0.27 4.11 7.71
N GLN A 36 0.02 5.37 8.07
CA GLN A 36 -1.11 6.11 7.52
C GLN A 36 -0.94 6.34 6.01
N ALA A 37 0.28 6.65 5.57
CA ALA A 37 0.61 6.75 4.15
C ALA A 37 0.36 5.43 3.41
N ALA A 38 0.81 4.29 3.98
CA ALA A 38 0.59 2.98 3.40
C ALA A 38 -0.91 2.60 3.31
N GLN A 39 -1.70 2.86 4.36
CA GLN A 39 -3.15 2.62 4.34
C GLN A 39 -3.85 3.48 3.28
N ASN A 40 -3.56 4.78 3.25
CA ASN A 40 -4.15 5.70 2.27
C ASN A 40 -3.77 5.30 0.84
N ALA A 41 -2.52 4.95 0.60
CA ALA A 41 -2.05 4.52 -0.72
C ALA A 41 -2.71 3.21 -1.16
N ILE A 42 -2.83 2.22 -0.27
CA ILE A 42 -3.55 0.97 -0.58
C ILE A 42 -5.00 1.28 -0.95
N GLN A 43 -5.69 2.11 -0.17
CA GLN A 43 -7.11 2.38 -0.36
C GLN A 43 -7.38 3.18 -1.64
N ALA A 44 -6.54 4.17 -1.94
CA ALA A 44 -6.56 4.90 -3.21
C ALA A 44 -6.28 3.96 -4.40
N ALA A 45 -5.25 3.12 -4.29
CA ALA A 45 -4.94 2.12 -5.30
C ALA A 45 -6.09 1.12 -5.47
N TYR A 46 -6.79 0.70 -4.41
CA TYR A 46 -7.85 -0.31 -4.47
C TYR A 46 -9.09 0.14 -5.25
N ASN A 47 -9.37 1.45 -5.24
CA ASN A 47 -10.49 2.04 -5.97
C ASN A 47 -10.23 2.07 -7.48
N GLU A 48 -8.99 2.30 -7.87
CA GLU A 48 -8.55 2.47 -9.26
C GLU A 48 -8.05 1.14 -9.87
N ALA A 49 -7.55 0.22 -9.04
CA ALA A 49 -6.93 -1.04 -9.42
C ALA A 49 -7.86 -2.01 -10.16
N THR A 50 -7.25 -2.82 -11.02
CA THR A 50 -7.88 -3.98 -11.66
C THR A 50 -8.09 -5.12 -10.65
N ALA A 51 -8.90 -6.13 -11.00
CA ALA A 51 -9.17 -7.27 -10.12
C ALA A 51 -7.91 -8.01 -9.63
N GLN A 52 -6.88 -8.11 -10.50
CA GLN A 52 -5.60 -8.73 -10.15
C GLN A 52 -4.79 -7.87 -9.17
N GLU A 53 -4.72 -6.56 -9.43
CA GLU A 53 -4.04 -5.61 -8.54
C GLU A 53 -4.76 -5.51 -7.18
N LYS A 54 -6.09 -5.59 -7.14
CA LYS A 54 -6.85 -5.65 -5.89
C LYS A 54 -6.47 -6.85 -5.04
N GLN A 55 -6.26 -8.02 -5.63
CA GLN A 55 -5.77 -9.19 -4.89
C GLN A 55 -4.39 -8.93 -4.26
N GLN A 56 -3.48 -8.29 -5.00
CA GLN A 56 -2.16 -7.94 -4.47
C GLN A 56 -2.24 -6.86 -3.38
N LEU A 57 -3.09 -5.84 -3.57
CA LEU A 57 -3.33 -4.80 -2.57
C LEU A 57 -3.92 -5.37 -1.28
N GLN A 58 -4.81 -6.36 -1.38
CA GLN A 58 -5.38 -7.04 -0.22
C GLN A 58 -4.30 -7.80 0.57
N GLN A 59 -3.33 -8.41 -0.10
CA GLN A 59 -2.19 -9.04 0.56
C GLN A 59 -1.30 -8.01 1.25
N LEU A 60 -0.99 -6.89 0.58
CA LEU A 60 -0.22 -5.79 1.16
C LEU A 60 -0.90 -5.20 2.41
N GLU A 61 -2.23 -5.05 2.39
CA GLU A 61 -3.00 -4.56 3.54
C GLU A 61 -2.91 -5.50 4.74
N ASN A 62 -3.00 -6.82 4.49
CA ASN A 62 -2.86 -7.83 5.54
C ASN A 62 -1.44 -7.83 6.14
N GLN A 63 -0.42 -7.66 5.31
CA GLN A 63 0.97 -7.54 5.77
C GLN A 63 1.17 -6.30 6.65
N LEU A 64 0.63 -5.15 6.22
CA LEU A 64 0.68 -3.91 6.99
C LEU A 64 0.01 -4.08 8.37
N LYS A 65 -1.18 -4.70 8.41
CA LYS A 65 -1.92 -4.98 9.65
C LYS A 65 -1.20 -5.95 10.58
N GLN A 66 -0.59 -7.01 10.04
CA GLN A 66 0.19 -7.97 10.83
C GLN A 66 1.43 -7.34 11.44
N HIS A 67 2.21 -6.61 10.63
CA HIS A 67 3.43 -5.98 11.11
C HIS A 67 3.14 -4.92 12.20
N ASN A 68 2.01 -4.20 12.08
CA ASN A 68 1.55 -3.26 13.11
C ASN A 68 1.03 -3.94 14.40
N GLN A 69 0.69 -5.23 14.39
CA GLN A 69 0.32 -5.96 15.61
C GLN A 69 1.52 -6.61 16.31
N LEU A 70 2.63 -6.76 15.59
CA LEU A 70 3.86 -7.38 16.08
C LEU A 70 4.87 -6.35 16.64
N GLN A 71 4.56 -5.05 16.56
CA GLN A 71 5.31 -3.95 17.17
C GLN A 71 4.65 -3.49 18.46
#